data_AF-A0A8T6SX62-F1
#
_entry.id   AF-A0A8T6SX62-F1
#
_cell.length_a   1.000
_cell.length_b   1.000
_cell.length_c   1.000
_cell.angle_alpha   90.00
_cell.angle_beta   90.00
_cell.angle_gamma   90.00
#
_symmetry.space_group_name_H-M   'P 1'
#
loop_
_entity.id
_entity.type
_entity.pdbx_description
1 polymer ?
#
loop_
_entity_poly.entity_id
_entity_poly.type
_entity_poly.pdbx_seq_one_letter_code
_entity_poly.pdbx_strand_id
1 'polypeptide(L)'
;STENFISSLITEFRNILLSVRTKSADISTARPLLIAAKKALNHKRYRRAAVLCLRSIETIGGLDDDYMSTLKVLAKVRYNYTLVGSFGLDMSCAKAPLNKAFNELNAGNFRNALDHGARARAEVKALNTDYRKTHRLLTDARFVIDDARQAGDDVTQEEFLLNKGVEAFERNELEVARELLQDATSIASPAEPDAGEGNGLAKFVSERQRTAKEAIARTKGMGADVSDAEMQYAAGWKRHQEGKLEEALKYYSRAIDEAIDAGKAMAWKGE
;
A
#
# COMPACT_ATOMS: atom_id res chain seq x y z
N SER A 1 -0.81 -15.08 -3.28
CA SER A 1 0.59 -15.15 -2.82
C SER A 1 1.47 -14.24 -3.67
N THR A 2 2.62 -13.78 -3.16
CA THR A 2 3.57 -12.93 -3.91
C THR A 2 4.08 -13.61 -5.19
N GLU A 3 4.22 -14.94 -5.17
CA GLU A 3 4.62 -15.72 -6.34
C GLU A 3 3.59 -15.63 -7.48
N ASN A 4 2.30 -15.82 -7.15
CA ASN A 4 1.22 -15.71 -8.13
C ASN A 4 1.15 -14.31 -8.74
N PHE A 5 1.30 -13.26 -7.91
CA PHE A 5 1.39 -11.88 -8.38
C PHE A 5 2.49 -11.71 -9.43
N ILE A 6 3.72 -12.14 -9.13
CA ILE A 6 4.86 -11.97 -10.04
C ILE A 6 4.67 -12.82 -11.31
N SER A 7 4.12 -14.03 -11.19
CA SER A 7 3.84 -14.90 -12.34
C SER A 7 2.82 -14.25 -13.30
N SER A 8 1.72 -13.73 -12.76
CA SER A 8 0.71 -12.98 -13.53
C SER A 8 1.33 -11.72 -14.15
N LEU A 9 2.13 -10.97 -13.39
CA LEU A 9 2.80 -9.76 -13.88
C LEU A 9 3.73 -10.04 -15.07
N ILE A 10 4.52 -11.12 -15.02
CA ILE A 10 5.39 -11.54 -16.14
C ILE A 10 4.54 -11.85 -17.38
N THR A 11 3.38 -12.48 -17.20
CA THR A 11 2.47 -12.82 -18.29
C THR A 11 1.84 -11.56 -18.91
N GLU A 12 1.37 -10.64 -18.08
CA GLU A 12 0.82 -9.35 -18.53
C GLU A 12 1.85 -8.54 -19.33
N PHE A 13 3.09 -8.44 -18.83
CA PHE A 13 4.14 -7.70 -19.51
C PHE A 13 4.59 -8.40 -20.80
N ARG A 14 4.57 -9.73 -20.86
CA ARG A 14 4.78 -10.47 -22.11
C ARG A 14 3.71 -10.12 -23.15
N ASN A 15 2.44 -10.06 -22.73
CA ASN A 15 1.34 -9.70 -23.63
C ASN A 15 1.50 -8.28 -24.17
N ILE A 16 1.92 -7.34 -23.32
CA ILE A 16 2.25 -5.96 -23.74
C ILE A 16 3.39 -5.99 -24.78
N LEU A 17 4.49 -6.72 -24.53
CA LEU A 17 5.59 -6.80 -25.51
C LEU A 17 5.15 -7.38 -26.86
N LEU A 18 4.25 -8.36 -26.84
CA LEU A 18 3.72 -8.94 -28.07
C LEU A 18 2.86 -7.93 -28.83
N SER A 19 2.05 -7.11 -28.14
CA SER A 19 1.22 -6.09 -28.80
C SER A 19 2.03 -4.94 -29.38
N VAL A 20 3.17 -4.56 -28.79
CA VAL A 20 4.04 -3.53 -29.40
C VAL A 20 4.86 -4.07 -30.56
N ARG A 21 5.23 -5.36 -30.55
CA ARG A 21 5.98 -5.98 -31.67
C ARG A 21 5.22 -5.89 -32.99
N THR A 22 3.90 -6.00 -32.97
CA THR A 22 3.08 -5.90 -34.19
C THR A 22 3.12 -4.50 -34.83
N LYS A 23 3.73 -3.51 -34.15
CA LYS A 23 3.98 -2.16 -34.64
C LYS A 23 5.44 -1.93 -35.05
N SER A 24 6.15 -3.01 -35.39
CA SER A 24 7.58 -2.97 -35.79
C SER A 24 8.55 -2.48 -34.70
N ALA A 25 8.12 -2.46 -33.44
CA ALA A 25 8.98 -2.13 -32.32
C ALA A 25 10.08 -3.18 -32.12
N ASP A 26 11.30 -2.74 -31.80
CA ASP A 26 12.39 -3.63 -31.43
C ASP A 26 12.28 -4.02 -29.96
N ILE A 27 12.02 -5.31 -29.73
CA ILE A 27 11.91 -5.91 -28.39
C ILE A 27 13.07 -6.86 -28.08
N SER A 28 14.17 -6.77 -28.84
CA SER A 28 15.37 -7.60 -28.69
C SER A 28 15.99 -7.52 -27.29
N THR A 29 16.00 -6.33 -26.69
CA THR A 29 16.49 -6.04 -25.34
C THR A 29 15.44 -6.33 -24.25
N ALA A 30 14.17 -6.07 -24.55
CA ALA A 30 13.05 -6.25 -23.63
C ALA A 30 12.77 -7.72 -23.30
N ARG A 31 12.85 -8.61 -24.29
CA ARG A 31 12.56 -10.05 -24.13
C ARG A 31 13.49 -10.75 -23.13
N PRO A 32 14.83 -10.62 -23.23
CA PRO A 32 15.75 -11.17 -22.23
C PRO A 32 15.43 -10.72 -20.79
N LEU A 33 14.93 -9.51 -20.59
CA LEU A 33 14.55 -9.02 -19.26
C LEU A 33 13.36 -9.80 -18.68
N LEU A 34 12.36 -10.17 -19.50
CA LEU A 34 11.27 -11.03 -19.02
C LEU A 34 11.70 -12.48 -18.77
N ILE A 35 12.67 -13.00 -19.52
CA ILE A 35 13.29 -14.30 -19.24
C ILE A 35 14.03 -14.25 -17.89
N ALA A 36 14.81 -13.19 -17.67
CA ALA A 36 15.49 -12.95 -16.41
C ALA A 36 14.50 -12.75 -15.25
N ALA A 37 13.35 -12.12 -15.48
CA ALA A 37 12.28 -11.98 -14.50
C ALA A 37 11.73 -13.35 -14.09
N LYS A 38 11.47 -14.25 -15.07
CA LYS A 38 11.05 -15.64 -14.80
C LYS A 38 12.11 -16.42 -14.01
N LYS A 39 13.39 -16.26 -14.36
CA LYS A 39 14.50 -16.86 -13.58
C LYS A 39 14.53 -16.31 -12.15
N ALA A 40 14.36 -15.01 -11.98
CA ALA A 40 14.31 -14.37 -10.65
C ALA A 40 13.12 -14.88 -9.82
N LEU A 41 11.95 -15.08 -10.44
CA LEU A 41 10.77 -15.70 -9.83
C LEU A 41 11.08 -17.11 -9.31
N ASN A 42 11.68 -17.97 -10.15
CA ASN A 42 12.05 -19.34 -9.75
C ASN A 42 13.03 -19.37 -8.55
N HIS A 43 13.85 -18.33 -8.39
CA HIS A 43 14.74 -18.16 -7.24
C HIS A 43 14.11 -17.37 -6.08
N LYS A 44 12.78 -17.17 -6.08
CA LYS A 44 12.02 -16.40 -5.07
C LYS A 44 12.48 -14.94 -4.91
N ARG A 45 13.16 -14.38 -5.91
CA ARG A 45 13.63 -12.99 -5.93
C ARG A 45 12.54 -12.06 -6.49
N TYR A 46 11.40 -11.99 -5.79
CA TYR A 46 10.19 -11.32 -6.28
C TYR A 46 10.39 -9.86 -6.64
N ARG A 47 11.07 -9.07 -5.78
CA ARG A 47 11.37 -7.66 -6.07
C ARG A 47 12.17 -7.51 -7.36
N ARG A 48 13.18 -8.35 -7.56
CA ARG A 48 14.00 -8.33 -8.78
C ARG A 48 13.18 -8.70 -10.01
N ALA A 49 12.30 -9.69 -9.91
CA ALA A 49 11.41 -10.08 -11.00
C ALA A 49 10.48 -8.91 -11.41
N ALA A 50 9.85 -8.23 -10.45
CA ALA A 50 9.01 -7.06 -10.69
C ALA A 50 9.76 -5.91 -11.39
N VAL A 51 10.97 -5.59 -10.90
CA VAL A 51 11.82 -4.55 -11.52
C VAL A 51 12.18 -4.92 -12.95
N LEU A 52 12.53 -6.19 -13.22
CA LEU A 52 12.85 -6.65 -14.57
C LEU A 52 11.64 -6.58 -15.52
N CYS A 53 10.42 -6.81 -15.03
CA CYS A 53 9.20 -6.56 -15.81
C CYS A 53 9.08 -5.09 -16.21
N LEU A 54 9.18 -4.16 -15.27
CA LEU A 54 9.09 -2.72 -15.57
C LEU A 54 10.18 -2.26 -16.54
N ARG A 55 11.43 -2.66 -16.30
CA ARG A 55 12.57 -2.33 -17.18
C ARG A 55 12.40 -2.91 -18.58
N SER A 56 11.72 -4.04 -18.75
CA SER A 56 11.48 -4.60 -20.08
C SER A 56 10.70 -3.66 -21.00
N ILE A 57 9.83 -2.81 -20.43
CA ILE A 57 9.13 -1.79 -21.20
C ILE A 57 10.10 -0.68 -21.59
N GLU A 58 10.89 -0.18 -20.65
CA GLU A 58 11.81 0.95 -20.84
C GLU A 58 12.86 0.73 -21.93
N THR A 59 13.18 -0.52 -22.24
CA THR A 59 14.19 -0.87 -23.25
C THR A 59 13.64 -1.10 -24.65
N ILE A 60 12.32 -0.99 -24.87
CA ILE A 60 11.74 -1.16 -26.21
C ILE A 60 12.27 -0.06 -27.12
N GLY A 61 12.82 -0.44 -28.27
CA GLY A 61 13.32 0.48 -29.29
C GLY A 61 12.35 0.67 -30.45
N GLY A 62 12.56 1.74 -31.22
CA GLY A 62 11.83 1.98 -32.47
C GLY A 62 10.36 2.40 -32.29
N LEU A 63 9.99 2.83 -31.09
CA LEU A 63 8.70 3.46 -30.82
C LEU A 63 8.85 4.99 -30.83
N ASP A 64 7.79 5.65 -31.28
CA ASP A 64 7.61 7.09 -31.09
C ASP A 64 7.60 7.48 -29.59
N ASP A 65 8.03 8.70 -29.28
CA ASP A 65 8.19 9.19 -27.90
C ASP A 65 6.85 9.30 -27.16
N ASP A 66 5.78 9.74 -27.83
CA ASP A 66 4.45 9.84 -27.23
C ASP A 66 3.87 8.44 -26.96
N TYR A 67 4.09 7.51 -27.89
CA TYR A 67 3.75 6.11 -27.69
C TYR A 67 4.50 5.53 -26.48
N MET A 68 5.83 5.72 -26.43
CA MET A 68 6.69 5.15 -25.41
C MET A 68 6.38 5.71 -24.01
N SER A 69 6.18 7.02 -23.91
CA SER A 69 5.81 7.69 -22.66
C SER A 69 4.44 7.22 -22.16
N THR A 70 3.45 7.13 -23.04
CA THR A 70 2.10 6.62 -22.71
C THR A 70 2.16 5.16 -22.27
N LEU A 71 2.92 4.32 -22.98
CA LEU A 71 3.11 2.91 -22.64
C LEU A 71 3.72 2.74 -21.25
N LYS A 72 4.73 3.53 -20.87
CA LYS A 72 5.33 3.49 -19.52
C LYS A 72 4.29 3.78 -18.44
N VAL A 73 3.41 4.76 -18.67
CA VAL A 73 2.32 5.08 -17.74
C VAL A 73 1.36 3.90 -17.61
N LEU A 74 0.87 3.37 -18.73
CA LEU A 74 -0.10 2.26 -18.72
C LEU A 74 0.50 0.96 -18.15
N ALA A 75 1.78 0.70 -18.38
CA ALA A 75 2.49 -0.43 -17.78
C ALA A 75 2.54 -0.33 -16.24
N LYS A 76 2.75 0.87 -15.69
CA LYS A 76 2.67 1.11 -14.24
C LYS A 76 1.24 0.93 -13.70
N VAL A 77 0.22 1.34 -14.46
CA VAL A 77 -1.18 1.09 -14.09
C VAL A 77 -1.47 -0.41 -14.10
N ARG A 78 -1.04 -1.15 -15.12
CA ARG A 78 -1.18 -2.62 -15.19
C ARG A 78 -0.44 -3.32 -14.06
N TYR A 79 0.74 -2.85 -13.68
CA TYR A 79 1.48 -3.34 -12.52
C TYR A 79 0.65 -3.22 -11.24
N ASN A 80 0.12 -2.03 -10.95
CA ASN A 80 -0.69 -1.80 -9.75
C ASN A 80 -2.01 -2.59 -9.80
N TYR A 81 -2.66 -2.65 -10.96
CA TYR A 81 -3.86 -3.47 -11.18
C TYR A 81 -3.60 -4.94 -10.82
N THR A 82 -2.48 -5.48 -11.29
CA THR A 82 -2.11 -6.89 -11.04
C THR A 82 -1.74 -7.12 -9.57
N LEU A 83 -1.07 -6.15 -8.93
CA LEU A 83 -0.73 -6.21 -7.52
C LEU A 83 -1.98 -6.22 -6.64
N VAL A 84 -2.88 -5.26 -6.85
CA VAL A 84 -4.11 -5.14 -6.06
C VAL A 84 -5.03 -6.33 -6.30
N GLY A 85 -5.18 -6.78 -7.56
CA GLY A 85 -5.92 -8.00 -7.86
C GLY A 85 -5.33 -9.26 -7.24
N SER A 86 -4.03 -9.29 -6.92
CA SER A 86 -3.41 -10.42 -6.22
C SER A 86 -3.85 -10.59 -4.76
N PHE A 87 -4.53 -9.58 -4.20
CA PHE A 87 -5.20 -9.66 -2.90
C PHE A 87 -6.56 -10.37 -2.99
N GLY A 88 -7.03 -10.71 -4.20
CA GLY A 88 -8.33 -11.35 -4.43
C GLY A 88 -9.48 -10.36 -4.62
N LEU A 89 -9.17 -9.06 -4.67
CA LEU A 89 -10.15 -8.00 -4.88
C LEU A 89 -10.76 -8.06 -6.28
N ASP A 90 -12.05 -7.73 -6.38
CA ASP A 90 -12.69 -7.58 -7.69
C ASP A 90 -12.13 -6.35 -8.40
N MET A 91 -11.48 -6.59 -9.53
CA MET A 91 -10.86 -5.56 -10.37
C MET A 91 -11.76 -5.15 -11.55
N SER A 92 -13.05 -5.53 -11.55
CA SER A 92 -14.01 -5.27 -12.62
C SER A 92 -14.13 -3.78 -12.96
N CYS A 93 -14.21 -2.90 -11.95
CA CYS A 93 -14.32 -1.44 -12.11
C CYS A 93 -13.12 -0.84 -12.88
N ALA A 94 -11.91 -1.34 -12.65
CA ALA A 94 -10.70 -0.88 -13.31
C ALA A 94 -10.41 -1.58 -14.65
N LYS A 95 -11.03 -2.75 -14.92
CA LYS A 95 -10.74 -3.58 -16.08
C LYS A 95 -11.13 -2.91 -17.40
N ALA A 96 -12.37 -2.41 -17.48
CA ALA A 96 -12.89 -1.76 -18.67
C ALA A 96 -12.09 -0.50 -19.07
N PRO A 97 -11.85 0.48 -18.18
CA PRO A 97 -11.05 1.66 -18.53
C PRO A 97 -9.60 1.29 -18.88
N LEU A 98 -8.99 0.31 -18.21
CA LEU A 98 -7.61 -0.10 -18.54
C LEU A 98 -7.52 -0.74 -19.93
N ASN A 99 -8.49 -1.58 -20.31
CA ASN A 99 -8.53 -2.16 -21.65
C ASN A 99 -8.76 -1.09 -22.72
N LYS A 100 -9.66 -0.13 -22.47
CA LYS A 100 -9.84 1.02 -23.37
C LYS A 100 -8.55 1.82 -23.52
N ALA A 101 -7.80 2.05 -22.43
CA ALA A 101 -6.53 2.76 -22.47
C ALA A 101 -5.51 2.10 -23.42
N PHE A 102 -5.36 0.78 -23.34
CA PHE A 102 -4.47 0.04 -24.25
C PHE A 102 -4.98 0.01 -25.70
N ASN A 103 -6.29 -0.02 -25.92
CA ASN A 103 -6.87 0.07 -27.27
C ASN A 103 -6.62 1.45 -27.91
N GLU A 104 -6.83 2.53 -27.16
CA GLU A 104 -6.54 3.90 -27.61
C GLU A 104 -5.04 4.10 -27.87
N LEU A 105 -4.16 3.56 -27.02
CA LEU A 105 -2.71 3.55 -27.28
C LEU A 105 -2.39 2.84 -28.59
N ASN A 106 -3.01 1.67 -28.83
CA ASN A 106 -2.82 0.93 -30.07
C ASN A 106 -3.38 1.67 -31.30
N ALA A 107 -4.38 2.52 -31.14
CA ALA A 107 -4.91 3.39 -32.19
C ALA A 107 -4.07 4.66 -32.42
N GLY A 108 -3.08 4.95 -31.57
CA GLY A 108 -2.30 6.20 -31.61
C GLY A 108 -2.98 7.38 -30.92
N ASN A 109 -4.08 7.15 -30.21
CA ASN A 109 -4.85 8.17 -29.50
C ASN A 109 -4.30 8.37 -28.08
N PHE A 110 -3.08 8.90 -27.96
CA PHE A 110 -2.35 8.97 -26.68
C PHE A 110 -3.10 9.72 -25.58
N ARG A 111 -3.78 10.81 -25.91
CA ARG A 111 -4.58 11.58 -24.95
C ARG A 111 -5.71 10.76 -24.34
N ASN A 112 -6.48 10.05 -25.17
CA ASN A 112 -7.57 9.20 -24.69
C ASN A 112 -7.04 7.99 -23.91
N ALA A 113 -5.91 7.43 -24.35
CA ALA A 113 -5.21 6.37 -23.63
C ALA A 113 -4.84 6.80 -22.21
N LEU A 114 -4.29 8.01 -22.05
CA LEU A 114 -3.95 8.57 -20.74
C LEU A 114 -5.19 8.87 -19.89
N ASP A 115 -6.28 9.39 -20.47
CA ASP A 115 -7.53 9.65 -19.73
C ASP A 115 -8.14 8.35 -19.18
N HIS A 116 -8.28 7.33 -20.02
CA HIS A 116 -8.75 6.02 -19.59
C HIS A 116 -7.79 5.35 -18.61
N GLY A 117 -6.48 5.51 -18.80
CA GLY A 117 -5.46 5.04 -17.86
C GLY A 117 -5.54 5.72 -16.49
N ALA A 118 -5.85 7.02 -16.46
CA ALA A 118 -6.04 7.78 -15.23
C ALA A 118 -7.29 7.30 -14.46
N ARG A 119 -8.40 7.04 -15.16
CA ARG A 119 -9.61 6.45 -14.55
C ARG A 119 -9.30 5.09 -13.94
N ALA A 120 -8.68 4.18 -14.70
CA ALA A 120 -8.26 2.87 -14.18
C ALA A 120 -7.34 3.00 -12.96
N ARG A 121 -6.39 3.95 -12.99
CA ARG A 121 -5.50 4.22 -11.85
C ARG A 121 -6.26 4.70 -10.61
N ALA A 122 -7.27 5.55 -10.78
CA ALA A 122 -8.10 6.04 -9.68
C ALA A 122 -8.86 4.90 -9.01
N GLU A 123 -9.51 4.03 -9.81
CA GLU A 123 -10.21 2.83 -9.31
C GLU A 123 -9.27 1.89 -8.54
N VAL A 124 -8.11 1.56 -9.12
CA VAL A 124 -7.10 0.70 -8.45
C VAL A 124 -6.62 1.33 -7.14
N LYS A 125 -6.46 2.65 -7.11
CA LYS A 125 -6.03 3.39 -5.90
C LYS A 125 -7.12 3.37 -4.82
N ALA A 126 -8.39 3.53 -5.19
CA ALA A 126 -9.51 3.46 -4.27
C ALA A 126 -9.57 2.07 -3.60
N LEU A 127 -9.59 1.00 -4.39
CA LEU A 127 -9.59 -0.38 -3.90
C LEU A 127 -8.42 -0.67 -2.94
N ASN A 128 -7.21 -0.26 -3.32
CA ASN A 128 -6.04 -0.45 -2.46
C ASN A 128 -6.12 0.37 -1.16
N THR A 129 -6.72 1.56 -1.22
CA THR A 129 -6.90 2.40 -0.04
C THR A 129 -7.90 1.76 0.92
N ASP A 130 -9.02 1.27 0.40
CA ASP A 130 -10.05 0.60 1.19
C ASP A 130 -9.52 -0.68 1.82
N TYR A 131 -8.85 -1.53 1.04
CA TYR A 131 -8.21 -2.74 1.56
C TYR A 131 -7.25 -2.44 2.73
N ARG A 132 -6.40 -1.42 2.59
CA ARG A 132 -5.43 -1.03 3.63
C ARG A 132 -6.10 -0.43 4.86
N LYS A 133 -7.20 0.32 4.68
CA LYS A 133 -7.98 0.86 5.80
C LYS A 133 -8.65 -0.27 6.58
N THR A 134 -9.34 -1.18 5.88
CA THR A 134 -10.01 -2.32 6.52
C THR A 134 -8.99 -3.25 7.20
N HIS A 135 -7.83 -3.51 6.58
CA HIS A 135 -6.77 -4.28 7.22
C HIS A 135 -6.23 -3.59 8.50
N ARG A 136 -6.08 -2.26 8.51
CA ARG A 136 -5.66 -1.54 9.73
C ARG A 136 -6.70 -1.69 10.83
N LEU A 137 -7.96 -1.46 10.50
CA LEU A 137 -9.07 -1.62 11.43
C LEU A 137 -9.16 -3.05 11.98
N LEU A 138 -8.88 -4.07 11.16
CA LEU A 138 -8.78 -5.45 11.63
C LEU A 138 -7.69 -5.63 12.70
N THR A 139 -6.51 -5.05 12.47
CA THR A 139 -5.41 -5.07 13.46
C THR A 139 -5.80 -4.31 14.73
N ASP A 140 -6.43 -3.15 14.57
CA ASP A 140 -6.84 -2.30 15.68
C ASP A 140 -7.92 -2.98 16.53
N ALA A 141 -8.95 -3.56 15.90
CA ALA A 141 -10.00 -4.33 16.58
C ALA A 141 -9.42 -5.51 17.38
N ARG A 142 -8.50 -6.29 16.77
CA ARG A 142 -7.80 -7.37 17.49
C ARG A 142 -7.06 -6.85 18.72
N PHE A 143 -6.33 -5.76 18.56
CA PHE A 143 -5.55 -5.17 19.65
C PHE A 143 -6.46 -4.71 20.79
N VAL A 144 -7.52 -3.95 20.50
CA VAL A 144 -8.44 -3.41 21.52
C VAL A 144 -9.16 -4.54 22.25
N ILE A 145 -9.66 -5.55 21.53
CA ILE A 145 -10.36 -6.70 22.13
C ILE A 145 -9.40 -7.55 22.98
N ASP A 146 -8.17 -7.76 22.51
CA ASP A 146 -7.16 -8.49 23.29
C ASP A 146 -6.77 -7.73 24.58
N ASP A 147 -6.74 -6.40 24.55
CA ASP A 147 -6.46 -5.56 25.73
C ASP A 147 -7.61 -5.60 26.74
N ALA A 148 -8.87 -5.46 26.28
CA ALA A 148 -10.07 -5.60 27.11
C ALA A 148 -10.17 -7.00 27.76
N ARG A 149 -9.88 -8.06 26.98
CA ARG A 149 -9.82 -9.43 27.52
C ARG A 149 -8.75 -9.57 28.61
N GLN A 150 -7.59 -8.94 28.43
CA GLN A 150 -6.50 -8.95 29.42
C GLN A 150 -6.85 -8.14 30.67
N ALA A 151 -7.70 -7.11 30.55
CA ALA A 151 -8.24 -6.36 31.67
C ALA A 151 -9.30 -7.13 32.47
N GLY A 152 -9.82 -8.23 31.90
CA GLY A 152 -10.83 -9.09 32.53
C GLY A 152 -12.27 -8.78 32.09
N ASP A 153 -12.46 -7.96 31.07
CA ASP A 153 -13.77 -7.63 30.52
C ASP A 153 -14.38 -8.85 29.78
N ASP A 154 -15.71 -8.94 29.78
CA ASP A 154 -16.44 -9.91 28.94
C ASP A 154 -16.51 -9.39 27.50
N VAL A 155 -15.63 -9.93 26.64
CA VAL A 155 -15.50 -9.53 25.24
C VAL A 155 -16.26 -10.43 24.26
N THR A 156 -17.23 -11.21 24.74
CA THR A 156 -17.92 -12.24 23.93
C THR A 156 -18.57 -11.65 22.68
N GLN A 157 -19.17 -10.46 22.77
CA GLN A 157 -19.86 -9.82 21.66
C GLN A 157 -18.88 -9.25 20.62
N GLU A 158 -17.78 -8.68 21.08
CA GLU A 158 -16.74 -8.07 20.25
C GLU A 158 -15.94 -9.13 19.53
N GLU A 159 -15.64 -10.27 20.18
CA GLU A 159 -15.05 -11.43 19.53
C GLU A 159 -15.95 -12.00 18.44
N PHE A 160 -17.28 -12.05 18.67
CA PHE A 160 -18.23 -12.49 17.66
C PHE A 160 -18.18 -11.57 16.42
N LEU A 161 -18.22 -10.25 16.63
CA LEU A 161 -18.14 -9.27 15.55
C LEU A 161 -16.78 -9.26 14.84
N LEU A 162 -15.68 -9.38 15.59
CA LEU A 162 -14.32 -9.49 15.06
C LEU A 162 -14.20 -10.72 14.16
N ASN A 163 -14.69 -11.89 14.60
CA ASN A 163 -14.64 -13.11 13.82
C ASN A 163 -15.46 -12.98 12.53
N LYS A 164 -16.66 -12.38 12.60
CA LYS A 164 -17.47 -12.08 11.41
C LYS A 164 -16.76 -11.09 10.47
N GLY A 165 -16.10 -10.08 11.02
CA GLY A 165 -15.31 -9.10 10.28
C GLY A 165 -14.10 -9.73 9.58
N VAL A 166 -13.41 -10.67 10.25
CA VAL A 166 -12.34 -11.48 9.66
C VAL A 166 -12.87 -12.32 8.50
N GLU A 167 -13.98 -13.04 8.70
CA GLU A 167 -14.62 -13.86 7.64
C GLU A 167 -15.02 -13.01 6.42
N ALA A 168 -15.54 -11.80 6.64
CA ALA A 168 -15.88 -10.87 5.56
C ALA A 168 -14.63 -10.33 4.86
N PHE A 169 -13.57 -10.01 5.60
CA PHE A 169 -12.31 -9.54 5.04
C PHE A 169 -11.63 -10.61 4.18
N GLU A 170 -11.61 -11.87 4.63
CA GLU A 170 -11.08 -13.01 3.88
C GLU A 170 -11.86 -13.29 2.59
N ARG A 171 -13.17 -12.99 2.58
CA ARG A 171 -14.03 -13.02 1.39
C ARG A 171 -13.92 -11.78 0.50
N ASN A 172 -13.07 -10.81 0.85
CA ASN A 172 -12.92 -9.51 0.19
C ASN A 172 -14.20 -8.65 0.21
N GLU A 173 -15.11 -8.89 1.14
CA GLU A 173 -16.31 -8.09 1.39
C GLU A 173 -15.91 -6.87 2.25
N LEU A 174 -15.07 -5.99 1.70
CA LEU A 174 -14.36 -4.95 2.48
C LEU A 174 -15.28 -3.96 3.21
N GLU A 175 -16.48 -3.69 2.66
CA GLU A 175 -17.46 -2.82 3.31
C GLU A 175 -18.06 -3.47 4.55
N VAL A 176 -18.58 -4.69 4.38
CA VAL A 176 -19.16 -5.49 5.48
C VAL A 176 -18.10 -5.75 6.56
N ALA A 177 -16.88 -6.09 6.16
CA ALA A 177 -15.77 -6.26 7.09
C ALA A 177 -15.50 -4.98 7.89
N ARG A 178 -15.53 -3.81 7.23
CA ARG A 178 -15.27 -2.54 7.89
C ARG A 178 -16.35 -2.22 8.93
N GLU A 179 -17.63 -2.38 8.58
CA GLU A 179 -18.74 -2.15 9.52
C GLU A 179 -18.61 -3.06 10.74
N LEU A 180 -18.44 -4.37 10.53
CA LEU A 180 -18.30 -5.35 11.62
C LEU A 180 -17.10 -5.07 12.52
N LEU A 181 -15.96 -4.70 11.92
CA LEU A 181 -14.76 -4.39 12.67
C LEU A 181 -14.89 -3.04 13.40
N GLN A 182 -15.57 -2.06 12.84
CA GLN A 182 -15.87 -0.79 13.52
C GLN A 182 -16.76 -1.05 14.74
N ASP A 183 -17.84 -1.82 14.58
CA ASP A 183 -18.73 -2.19 15.68
C ASP A 183 -17.96 -2.96 16.77
N ALA A 184 -17.11 -3.92 16.38
CA ALA A 184 -16.27 -4.67 17.32
C ALA A 184 -15.35 -3.74 18.13
N THR A 185 -14.77 -2.73 17.47
CA THR A 185 -13.88 -1.76 18.13
C THR A 185 -14.66 -0.79 19.01
N SER A 186 -15.84 -0.34 18.56
CA SER A 186 -16.71 0.61 19.27
C SER A 186 -17.40 0.04 20.50
N ILE A 187 -17.58 -1.28 20.57
CA ILE A 187 -18.08 -1.93 21.78
C ILE A 187 -16.92 -2.19 22.75
N ALA A 188 -15.77 -2.67 22.23
CA ALA A 188 -14.58 -2.95 23.05
C ALA A 188 -13.94 -1.68 23.63
N SER A 189 -14.16 -0.53 23.00
CA SER A 189 -13.91 0.78 23.59
C SER A 189 -15.23 1.30 24.14
N PRO A 190 -15.49 1.27 25.46
CA PRO A 190 -16.66 1.95 25.96
C PRO A 190 -16.57 3.41 25.53
N ALA A 191 -17.69 3.97 25.05
CA ALA A 191 -17.87 5.41 24.87
C ALA A 191 -17.21 6.15 26.04
N GLU A 192 -16.43 7.19 25.75
CA GLU A 192 -15.68 8.02 26.72
C GLU A 192 -16.24 7.87 28.14
N PRO A 193 -15.59 7.08 29.02
CA PRO A 193 -15.91 7.12 30.42
C PRO A 193 -15.30 8.40 30.94
N ASP A 194 -16.18 9.29 31.36
CA ASP A 194 -15.94 10.31 32.37
C ASP A 194 -14.79 9.89 33.32
N ALA A 195 -13.71 10.67 33.30
CA ALA A 195 -12.65 10.72 34.30
C ALA A 195 -12.36 9.42 35.09
N GLY A 196 -11.58 8.48 34.52
CA GLY A 196 -11.02 7.38 35.33
C GLY A 196 -10.10 6.39 34.60
N GLU A 197 -8.79 6.53 34.81
CA GLU A 197 -7.74 5.47 34.73
C GLU A 197 -7.31 4.98 33.33
N GLY A 198 -6.63 5.78 32.51
CA GLY A 198 -5.20 6.10 32.67
C GLY A 198 -4.21 5.09 32.04
N ASN A 199 -4.59 3.82 31.80
CA ASN A 199 -3.60 2.77 31.47
C ASN A 199 -3.48 2.41 29.97
N GLY A 200 -4.60 2.26 29.24
CA GLY A 200 -4.59 1.86 27.83
C GLY A 200 -3.97 2.90 26.89
N LEU A 201 -4.37 4.17 27.06
CA LEU A 201 -3.81 5.28 26.27
C LEU A 201 -2.33 5.51 26.59
N ALA A 202 -1.89 5.31 27.84
CA ALA A 202 -0.48 5.44 28.22
C ALA A 202 0.39 4.35 27.58
N LYS A 203 -0.11 3.11 27.51
CA LYS A 203 0.53 1.99 26.79
C LYS A 203 0.62 2.28 25.29
N PHE A 204 -0.46 2.76 24.69
CA PHE A 204 -0.49 3.11 23.26
C PHE A 204 0.46 4.27 22.92
N VAL A 205 0.50 5.31 23.76
CA VAL A 205 1.45 6.42 23.65
C VAL A 205 2.89 5.94 23.81
N SER A 206 3.16 5.04 24.75
CA SER A 206 4.50 4.46 24.96
C SER A 206 4.98 3.63 23.76
N GLU A 207 4.10 2.84 23.16
CA GLU A 207 4.42 2.09 21.95
C GLU A 207 4.62 2.99 20.74
N ARG A 208 3.78 4.03 20.59
CA ARG A 208 3.93 5.01 19.52
C ARG A 208 5.20 5.82 19.66
N GLN A 209 5.55 6.18 20.88
CA GLN A 209 6.83 6.80 21.20
C GLN A 209 8.01 5.91 20.79
N ARG A 210 7.99 4.63 21.16
CA ARG A 210 9.04 3.67 20.77
C ARG A 210 9.17 3.60 19.25
N THR A 211 8.04 3.49 18.55
CA THR A 211 7.99 3.42 17.09
C THR A 211 8.55 4.68 16.44
N ALA A 212 8.20 5.86 16.94
CA ALA A 212 8.73 7.13 16.46
C ALA A 212 10.25 7.22 16.64
N LYS A 213 10.76 6.80 17.81
CA LYS A 213 12.20 6.78 18.10
C LYS A 213 12.95 5.82 17.17
N GLU A 214 12.41 4.63 16.93
CA GLU A 214 12.99 3.65 15.99
C GLU A 214 12.98 4.15 14.54
N ALA A 215 11.90 4.78 14.09
CA ALA A 215 11.79 5.36 12.75
C ALA A 215 12.84 6.46 12.54
N ILE A 216 12.96 7.41 13.48
CA ILE A 216 13.96 8.48 13.44
C ILE A 216 15.37 7.91 13.41
N ALA A 217 15.70 6.98 14.33
CA ALA A 217 17.04 6.39 14.40
C ALA A 217 17.41 5.65 13.12
N ARG A 218 16.45 4.91 12.55
CA ARG A 218 16.66 4.17 11.31
C ARG A 218 16.86 5.10 10.12
N THR A 219 16.03 6.14 9.96
CA THR A 219 16.16 7.14 8.89
C THR A 219 17.46 7.95 9.03
N LYS A 220 17.82 8.36 10.24
CA LYS A 220 19.06 9.07 10.54
C LYS A 220 20.29 8.23 10.23
N GLY A 221 20.26 6.93 10.57
CA GLY A 221 21.32 5.98 10.24
C GLY A 221 21.54 5.78 8.74
N MET A 222 20.55 6.10 7.91
CA MET A 222 20.70 6.11 6.45
C MET A 222 21.30 7.44 5.92
N GLY A 223 21.44 8.48 6.77
CA GLY A 223 21.98 9.79 6.42
C GLY A 223 20.94 10.83 6.00
N ALA A 224 19.65 10.58 6.23
CA ALA A 224 18.60 11.57 5.95
C ALA A 224 18.52 12.62 7.06
N ASP A 225 18.15 13.85 6.68
CA ASP A 225 17.82 14.92 7.63
C ASP A 225 16.49 14.59 8.32
N VAL A 226 16.55 14.37 9.63
CA VAL A 226 15.40 14.01 10.47
C VAL A 226 15.01 15.13 11.44
N SER A 227 15.48 16.36 11.22
CA SER A 227 15.30 17.47 12.16
C SER A 227 13.82 17.74 12.48
N ASP A 228 12.94 17.71 11.48
CA ASP A 228 11.50 17.90 11.68
C ASP A 228 10.87 16.74 12.47
N ALA A 229 11.28 15.51 12.21
CA ALA A 229 10.82 14.34 12.95
C ALA A 229 11.28 14.38 14.42
N GLU A 230 12.52 14.79 14.68
CA GLU A 230 13.07 14.99 16.03
C GLU A 230 12.31 16.11 16.78
N MET A 231 11.95 17.20 16.09
CA MET A 231 11.14 18.28 16.66
C MET A 231 9.74 17.80 17.06
N GLN A 232 9.05 17.05 16.18
CA GLN A 232 7.75 16.47 16.51
C GLN A 232 7.84 15.47 17.66
N TYR A 233 8.89 14.64 17.70
CA TYR A 233 9.13 13.71 18.79
C TYR A 233 9.34 14.43 20.13
N ALA A 234 10.12 15.51 20.15
CA ALA A 234 10.34 16.32 21.34
C ALA A 234 9.05 16.99 21.84
N ALA A 235 8.21 17.49 20.92
CA ALA A 235 6.90 18.04 21.25
C ALA A 235 5.98 16.96 21.86
N GLY A 236 5.99 15.74 21.30
CA GLY A 236 5.26 14.59 21.84
C GLY A 236 5.73 14.19 23.23
N TRP A 237 7.05 14.16 23.45
CA TRP A 237 7.64 13.90 24.77
C TRP A 237 7.22 14.91 25.82
N LYS A 238 7.21 16.21 25.48
CA LYS A 238 6.74 17.25 26.38
C LYS A 238 5.27 17.03 26.77
N ARG A 239 4.38 16.76 25.80
CA ARG A 239 2.96 16.50 26.07
C ARG A 239 2.74 15.22 26.87
N HIS A 240 3.57 14.19 26.65
CA HIS A 240 3.54 12.95 27.44
C HIS A 240 3.89 13.22 28.91
N GLN A 241 4.93 14.00 29.19
CA GLN A 241 5.30 14.41 30.56
C GLN A 241 4.23 15.28 31.24
N GLU A 242 3.47 16.05 30.46
CA GLU A 242 2.32 16.83 30.93
C GLU A 242 1.05 15.97 31.16
N GLY A 243 1.10 14.66 30.92
CA GLY A 243 -0.07 13.76 31.01
C GLY A 243 -1.07 13.91 29.88
N LYS A 244 -0.77 14.73 28.85
CA LYS A 244 -1.63 14.97 27.68
C LYS A 244 -1.40 13.88 26.63
N LEU A 245 -1.83 12.67 26.96
CA LEU A 245 -1.52 11.46 26.21
C LEU A 245 -2.02 11.49 24.75
N GLU A 246 -3.23 12.02 24.49
CA GLU A 246 -3.74 12.13 23.11
C GLU A 246 -2.93 13.08 22.24
N GLU A 247 -2.49 14.21 22.81
CA GLU A 247 -1.63 15.16 22.09
C GLU A 247 -0.27 14.53 21.83
N ALA A 248 0.31 13.84 22.82
CA ALA A 248 1.56 13.10 22.67
C ALA A 248 1.46 12.10 21.51
N LEU A 249 0.34 11.36 21.41
CA LEU A 249 0.10 10.41 20.34
C LEU A 249 0.12 11.06 18.95
N LYS A 250 -0.52 12.21 18.80
CA LYS A 250 -0.54 12.98 17.53
C LYS A 250 0.88 13.39 17.13
N TYR A 251 1.66 13.90 18.07
CA TYR A 251 3.04 14.30 17.84
C TYR A 251 3.95 13.11 17.49
N TYR A 252 3.83 11.97 18.19
CA TYR A 252 4.61 10.78 17.87
C TYR A 252 4.23 10.17 16.52
N SER A 253 2.95 10.19 16.15
CA SER A 253 2.52 9.74 14.82
C SER A 253 3.06 10.65 13.73
N ARG A 254 3.04 11.97 13.94
CA ARG A 254 3.63 12.92 13.00
C ARG A 254 5.15 12.76 12.88
N ALA A 255 5.85 12.50 13.98
CA ALA A 255 7.28 12.20 13.97
C ALA A 255 7.62 10.97 13.11
N ILE A 256 6.77 9.93 13.13
CA ILE A 256 6.93 8.76 12.25
C ILE A 256 6.76 9.16 10.78
N ASP A 257 5.72 9.93 10.46
CA ASP A 257 5.45 10.35 9.08
C ASP A 257 6.59 11.22 8.51
N GLU A 258 7.07 12.21 9.28
CA GLU A 258 8.21 13.06 8.90
C GLU A 258 9.50 12.22 8.72
N ALA A 259 9.75 11.24 9.58
CA ALA A 259 10.91 10.35 9.45
C ALA A 259 10.82 9.46 8.20
N ILE A 260 9.62 9.03 7.82
CA ILE A 260 9.40 8.25 6.59
C ILE A 260 9.60 9.14 5.36
N ASP A 261 9.09 10.36 5.39
CA ASP A 261 9.16 11.29 4.27
C ASP A 261 10.58 11.82 4.04
N ALA A 262 11.34 12.08 5.10
CA ALA A 262 12.78 12.35 5.04
C ALA A 262 13.56 11.21 4.37
N GLY A 263 13.26 9.96 4.74
CA GLY A 263 13.88 8.78 4.13
C GLY A 263 13.57 8.65 2.63
N LYS A 264 12.32 8.95 2.22
CA LYS A 264 11.94 8.98 0.81
C LYS A 264 12.65 10.10 0.05
N ALA A 265 12.75 11.29 0.63
CA ALA A 265 13.38 12.44 0.00
C ALA A 265 14.87 12.20 -0.28
N MET A 266 15.57 11.51 0.63
CA MET A 266 16.95 11.12 0.41
C MET A 266 17.10 10.04 -0.66
N ALA A 267 16.22 9.02 -0.67
CA ALA A 267 16.21 8.01 -1.73
C ALA A 267 16.01 8.60 -3.14
N TRP A 268 15.44 9.81 -3.22
CA TRP A 268 15.22 10.55 -4.46
C TRP A 268 16.40 11.46 -4.86
N LYS A 269 17.28 11.82 -3.92
CA LYS A 269 18.48 12.65 -4.16
C LYS A 269 19.75 11.82 -4.41
N GLY A 270 19.70 10.50 -4.24
CA GLY A 270 20.81 9.56 -4.44
C GLY A 270 20.84 8.89 -5.81
N GLU A 271 20.03 9.33 -6.77
CA GLU A 271 20.14 9.01 -8.21
C GLU A 271 20.89 10.13 -8.95
#